data_AF-A0AAD6WGZ7-F1
#
_entry.id   AF-A0AAD6WGZ7-F1
#
_cell.length_a   1.000
_cell.length_b   1.000
_cell.length_c   1.000
_cell.angle_alpha   90.00
_cell.angle_beta   90.00
_cell.angle_gamma   90.00
#
_symmetry.space_group_name_H-M   'P 1'
#
loop_
_entity.id
_entity.type
_entity.pdbx_description
1 polymer ?
#
loop_
_entity_poly.entity_id
_entity_poly.type
_entity_poly.pdbx_seq_one_letter_code
_entity_poly.pdbx_strand_id
1 'polypeptide(L)' 'MIWYAVLTHKGRSADSGHYVAWVKQESGKWIEFDDDNPVPQREEDITKLSGGGDWHMAYICMYKARTVPM' A
#
# COMPACT_ATOMS: atom_id res chain seq x y z
N MET A 1 12.87 -8.85 5.68
CA MET A 1 11.46 -8.42 5.49
C MET A 1 11.28 -7.98 4.05
N ILE A 2 10.22 -8.43 3.38
CA ILE A 2 9.83 -7.99 2.02
C ILE A 2 8.50 -7.25 2.17
N TRP A 3 8.36 -6.10 1.52
CA TRP A 3 7.10 -5.38 1.41
C TRP A 3 6.00 -6.32 0.90
N TYR A 4 4.88 -6.40 1.62
CA TYR A 4 3.78 -7.30 1.27
C TYR A 4 2.48 -6.54 1.03
N ALA A 5 2.11 -5.66 1.96
CA ALA A 5 0.95 -4.79 1.80
C ALA A 5 1.14 -3.47 2.52
N VAL A 6 0.44 -2.44 2.06
CA VAL A 6 0.35 -1.13 2.71
C VAL A 6 -1.12 -0.75 2.81
N LEU A 7 -1.57 -0.37 4.00
CA LEU A 7 -2.84 0.33 4.17
C LEU A 7 -2.55 1.83 4.21
N THR A 8 -3.22 2.59 3.37
CA THR A 8 -3.09 4.05 3.37
C THR A 8 -4.36 4.72 3.89
N HIS A 9 -4.19 5.91 4.44
CA HIS A 9 -5.27 6.86 4.70
C HIS A 9 -5.11 8.07 3.79
N LYS A 10 -6.23 8.55 3.25
CA LYS A 10 -6.33 9.76 2.44
C LYS A 10 -7.29 10.73 3.11
N GLY A 11 -6.76 11.81 3.64
CA GLY A 11 -7.54 12.86 4.31
C GLY A 11 -6.70 13.68 5.26
N ARG A 12 -7.16 14.90 5.58
CA ARG A 12 -6.48 15.81 6.52
C ARG A 12 -6.92 15.63 7.98
N SER A 13 -8.02 14.92 8.21
CA SER A 13 -8.58 14.68 9.55
C SER A 13 -8.43 13.21 9.91
N ALA A 14 -8.33 12.92 11.19
CA ALA A 14 -8.36 11.54 11.71
C ALA A 14 -9.79 10.97 11.76
N ASP A 15 -10.79 11.84 11.94
CA ASP A 15 -12.20 11.45 12.09
C ASP A 15 -12.96 11.40 10.74
N SER A 16 -12.24 11.57 9.63
CA SER A 16 -12.77 11.45 8.28
C SER A 16 -11.68 11.00 7.30
N GLY A 17 -12.00 10.88 6.02
CA GLY A 17 -11.06 10.45 4.98
C GLY A 17 -11.44 9.10 4.39
N HIS A 18 -10.47 8.45 3.75
CA HIS A 18 -10.68 7.20 3.04
C HIS A 18 -9.49 6.25 3.20
N TYR A 19 -9.76 4.96 3.40
CA TYR A 19 -8.73 3.94 3.51
C TYR A 19 -8.64 3.13 2.23
N VAL A 20 -7.41 2.91 1.75
CA VAL A 20 -7.16 2.14 0.53
C VAL A 20 -6.05 1.13 0.79
N ALA A 21 -6.24 -0.10 0.34
CA ALA A 21 -5.27 -1.18 0.52
C ALA A 21 -4.42 -1.37 -0.75
N TRP A 22 -3.13 -1.59 -0.57
CA TRP A 22 -2.17 -1.81 -1.65
C TRP A 22 -1.50 -3.15 -1.37
N VAL A 23 -1.70 -4.15 -2.23
CA VAL A 23 -1.24 -5.52 -1.96
C VAL A 23 -0.36 -6.03 -3.08
N LYS A 24 0.84 -6.49 -2.73
CA LYS A 24 1.77 -7.13 -3.66
C LYS A 24 1.29 -8.55 -3.96
N GLN A 25 1.05 -8.81 -5.24
CA GLN A 25 0.67 -10.13 -5.74
C GLN A 25 1.89 -11.04 -5.84
N GLU A 26 1.67 -12.35 -5.92
CA GLU A 26 2.74 -13.34 -6.10
C GLU A 26 3.54 -13.09 -7.40
N SER A 27 2.90 -12.54 -8.43
CA SER A 27 3.55 -12.13 -9.68
C SER A 27 4.48 -10.91 -9.54
N GLY A 28 4.60 -10.33 -8.34
CA GLY A 28 5.37 -9.11 -8.06
C GLY A 28 4.66 -7.80 -8.42
N LYS A 29 3.48 -7.86 -9.06
CA LYS A 29 2.65 -6.68 -9.38
C LYS A 29 1.96 -6.17 -8.12
N TRP A 30 1.68 -4.88 -8.07
CA TRP A 30 0.87 -4.29 -7.02
C TRP A 30 -0.55 -4.07 -7.50
N ILE A 31 -1.52 -4.22 -6.60
CA ILE A 31 -2.92 -3.87 -6.85
C ILE A 31 -3.36 -2.92 -5.74
N GLU A 32 -3.92 -1.80 -6.17
CA GLU A 32 -4.69 -0.88 -5.35
C GLU A 32 -6.13 -1.40 -5.26
N PHE A 33 -6.60 -1.60 -4.04
CA PHE A 33 -7.97 -1.98 -3.71
C PHE A 33 -8.64 -0.76 -3.09
N ASP A 34 -9.22 0.06 -3.95
CA ASP A 34 -10.09 1.18 -3.59
C ASP A 34 -11.54 0.68 -3.63
N ASP A 35 -12.03 0.24 -2.47
CA ASP A 35 -13.31 -0.46 -2.30
C ASP A 35 -13.47 -1.63 -3.31
N ASP A 36 -14.37 -1.49 -4.27
CA ASP A 36 -14.72 -2.54 -5.24
C ASP A 36 -13.92 -2.44 -6.56
N ASN A 37 -12.98 -1.50 -6.67
CA ASN A 37 -12.26 -1.21 -7.91
C ASN A 37 -10.76 -1.58 -7.82
N PRO A 38 -10.38 -2.83 -8.15
CA PRO A 38 -8.98 -3.23 -8.15
C PRO A 38 -8.23 -2.65 -9.36
N VAL A 39 -7.20 -1.85 -9.09
CA VAL A 39 -6.38 -1.20 -10.12
C VAL A 39 -4.92 -1.67 -10.04
N PRO A 40 -4.33 -2.20 -11.12
CA PRO A 40 -2.91 -2.54 -11.15
C PRO A 40 -2.01 -1.31 -11.02
N GLN A 41 -0.97 -1.41 -10.20
CA GLN A 41 -0.02 -0.33 -9.93
C GLN A 41 1.43 -0.79 -10.06
N ARG A 42 2.34 0.17 -10.24
CA ARG A 42 3.78 -0.10 -10.37
C ARG A 42 4.45 0.03 -9.01
N GLU A 43 5.59 -0.64 -8.83
CA GLU A 43 6.32 -0.60 -7.55
C GLU A 43 6.81 0.82 -7.18
N GLU A 44 7.10 1.66 -8.19
CA GLU A 44 7.42 3.08 -8.00
C GLU A 44 6.25 3.93 -7.48
N ASP A 45 5.00 3.46 -7.64
CA ASP A 45 3.83 4.17 -7.11
C ASP A 45 3.64 3.87 -5.61
N ILE A 46 4.18 2.75 -5.13
CA ILE A 46 4.14 2.35 -3.71
C ILE A 46 5.07 3.21 -2.84
N THR A 47 6.23 3.61 -3.37
CA THR A 47 7.17 4.46 -2.62
C THR A 47 6.62 5.88 -2.42
N LYS A 48 5.71 6.33 -3.30
CA LYS A 48 5.01 7.62 -3.18
C LYS A 48 4.00 7.65 -2.04
N LEU A 49 3.64 6.50 -1.45
CA LEU A 49 2.77 6.41 -0.28
C LEU A 49 3.47 6.83 1.02
N SER A 50 4.74 7.23 0.96
CA SER A 50 5.50 7.76 2.11
C SER A 50 4.93 9.06 2.70
N GLY A 51 4.04 9.74 1.97
CA GLY A 51 3.28 10.90 2.44
C GLY A 51 3.94 12.25 2.16
N GLY A 52 3.51 13.30 2.88
CA GLY A 52 4.02 14.67 2.73
C GLY A 52 3.07 15.68 2.06
N GLY A 53 1.83 15.29 1.76
CA GLY A 53 0.80 16.16 1.18
C GLY A 53 -0.60 15.54 1.27
N ASP A 54 -1.53 15.99 0.43
CA ASP A 54 -2.92 15.49 0.42
C ASP A 54 -3.11 14.16 -0.34
N TRP A 55 -2.02 13.44 -0.59
CA TRP A 55 -2.04 12.13 -1.22
C TRP A 55 -2.28 11.00 -0.20
N HIS A 56 -2.42 9.76 -0.67
CA HIS A 56 -2.42 8.58 0.19
C HIS A 56 -1.14 8.55 1.04
N MET A 57 -1.32 8.36 2.35
CA MET A 57 -0.21 8.23 3.30
C MET A 57 -0.22 6.85 3.94
N ALA A 58 0.93 6.19 3.97
CA ALA A 58 1.10 4.90 4.61
C ALA A 58 0.73 5.02 6.09
N TYR A 59 -0.24 4.19 6.50
CA TYR A 59 -0.73 4.13 7.86
C TYR A 59 -0.32 2.81 8.53
N ILE A 60 -0.46 1.69 7.83
CA ILE A 60 0.02 0.37 8.28
C ILE A 60 0.87 -0.26 7.18
N CYS A 61 2.11 -0.60 7.50
CA CYS A 61 3.01 -1.35 6.61
C CYS A 61 3.10 -2.81 7.06
N MET A 62 2.72 -3.73 6.18
CA MET A 62 2.82 -5.17 6.41
C MET A 62 4.00 -5.75 5.65
N TYR A 63 4.84 -6.49 6.37
CA TYR A 63 6.01 -7.15 5.82
C TYR A 63 5.87 -8.66 5.91
N LYS A 64 6.28 -9.36 4.85
CA LYS A 64 6.41 -10.82 4.84
C LYS A 64 7.84 -11.22 5.22
N ALA A 65 7.96 -12.35 5.90
CA ALA A 65 9.25 -12.97 6.19
C ALA A 65 10.03 -13.23 4.90
N ARG A 66 11.35 -13.03 4.93
CA ARG A 66 12.24 -13.44 3.83
C ARG A 66 12.52 -14.92 3.98
N THR A 67 12.23 -15.72 2.96
CA THR A 67 12.75 -17.07 2.85
C THR A 67 14.22 -17.00 2.47
N VAL A 68 15.08 -17.52 3.33
CA VAL A 68 16.51 -17.69 3.05
C VAL A 68 16.70 -19.15 2.65
N PRO A 69 17.24 -19.47 1.46
CA PRO A 69 17.61 -20.84 1.10
C PRO A 69 18.61 -21.37 2.13
N MET A 70 18.44 -22.63 2.55
CA MET A 70 19.46 -23.33 3.34
C MET A 70 20.70 -23.60 2.51
#